data_AF-A0AAW2QNZ0-F1
#
_entry.id   AF-A0AAW2QNZ0-F1
#
_cell.length_a   1.000
_cell.length_b   1.000
_cell.length_c   1.000
_cell.angle_alpha   90.00
_cell.angle_beta   90.00
_cell.angle_gamma   90.00
#
_symmetry.space_group_name_H-M   'P 1'
#
loop_
_entity.id
_entity.type
_entity.pdbx_description
1 polymer ?
#
loop_
_entity_poly.entity_id
_entity_poly.type
_entity_poly.pdbx_seq_one_letter_code
_entity_poly.pdbx_strand_id
1 'polypeptide(L)'
;MDALRLLLIFSLISASAAVDSGNKVSFEIYYESLCPYCSNLIVNYLYKLFDSDLISITDFKLVPYGNAKIRPNGTITCQELE
;
A
#
# COMPACT_ATOMS: atom_id res chain seq x y z
N MET A 1 17.19 12.11 43.76
CA MET A 1 16.86 12.94 42.57
C MET A 1 16.88 12.13 41.27
N ASP A 2 17.34 10.88 41.29
CA ASP A 2 17.62 10.10 40.08
C ASP A 2 16.40 9.34 39.54
N ALA A 3 15.57 8.79 40.44
CA ALA A 3 14.35 8.07 40.05
C ALA A 3 13.31 8.99 39.37
N LEU A 4 13.18 10.24 39.83
CA LEU A 4 12.24 11.20 39.24
C LEU A 4 12.68 11.66 37.85
N ARG A 5 13.99 11.81 37.62
CA ARG A 5 14.54 12.08 36.28
C ARG A 5 14.33 10.88 35.35
N LEU A 6 14.57 9.67 35.83
CA LEU A 6 14.33 8.44 35.06
C LEU A 6 12.86 8.28 34.66
N LEU A 7 11.93 8.56 35.59
CA LEU A 7 10.49 8.55 35.32
C LEU A 7 10.07 9.60 34.28
N LEU A 8 10.63 10.81 34.35
CA LEU A 8 10.37 11.86 33.37
C LEU A 8 10.91 11.50 31.99
N ILE A 9 12.10 10.90 31.90
CA ILE A 9 12.68 10.42 30.64
C ILE A 9 11.82 9.30 30.04
N PHE A 10 11.35 8.36 30.86
CA PHE A 10 10.52 7.25 30.40
C PHE A 10 9.16 7.75 29.86
N SER A 11 8.55 8.73 30.54
CA SER A 11 7.31 9.38 30.10
C SER A 11 7.47 10.11 28.75
N LEU A 12 8.59 10.82 28.55
CA LEU A 12 8.91 11.50 27.29
C LEU A 12 9.10 10.52 26.12
N ILE A 13 9.66 9.34 26.38
CA ILE A 13 9.85 8.28 25.36
C ILE A 13 8.52 7.63 24.97
N SER A 14 7.59 7.45 25.91
CA SER A 14 6.27 6.89 25.62
C SER A 14 5.38 7.85 24.81
N ALA A 15 5.53 9.17 25.01
CA ALA A 15 4.73 10.17 24.30
C ALA A 15 5.09 10.31 22.81
N SER A 16 6.31 10.00 22.41
CA SER A 16 6.76 10.07 20.99
C SER A 16 6.40 8.81 20.17
N ALA A 17 6.01 7.72 20.83
CA ALA A 17 5.63 6.46 20.16
C ALA A 17 4.20 6.47 19.59
N ALA A 18 3.37 7.45 19.95
CA ALA A 18 2.07 7.67 19.35
C ALA A 18 2.23 8.35 17.98
N VAL A 19 2.79 7.61 17.02
CA VAL A 19 2.69 7.97 15.60
C VAL A 19 1.21 7.79 15.26
N ASP A 20 0.47 8.89 15.19
CA ASP A 20 -0.81 8.93 14.51
C ASP A 20 -0.56 8.41 13.10
N SER A 21 -0.95 7.16 12.82
CA SER A 21 -1.07 6.65 11.47
C SER A 21 -2.29 7.30 10.83
N GLY A 22 -2.32 8.64 10.87
CA GLY A 22 -3.44 9.48 10.49
C GLY A 22 -3.99 8.96 9.20
N ASN A 23 -5.31 8.72 9.20
CA ASN A 23 -6.07 7.97 8.20
C ASN A 23 -5.38 7.97 6.82
N LYS A 24 -4.53 6.96 6.58
CA LYS A 24 -3.79 6.86 5.32
C LYS A 24 -4.78 6.80 4.18
N VAL A 25 -4.46 7.46 3.08
CA VAL A 25 -5.30 7.42 1.89
C VAL A 25 -5.18 6.02 1.29
N SER A 26 -6.30 5.31 1.14
CA SER A 26 -6.31 4.02 0.44
C SER A 26 -6.04 4.25 -1.05
N PHE A 27 -5.05 3.54 -1.59
CA PHE A 27 -4.74 3.54 -3.02
C PHE A 27 -4.53 2.10 -3.49
N GLU A 28 -5.41 1.63 -4.36
CA GLU A 28 -5.39 0.24 -4.82
C GLU A 28 -5.36 0.20 -6.35
N ILE A 29 -4.47 -0.62 -6.92
CA ILE A 29 -4.41 -0.87 -8.36
C ILE A 29 -4.89 -2.30 -8.62
N TYR A 30 -6.05 -2.40 -9.26
CA TYR A 30 -6.60 -3.65 -9.76
C TYR A 30 -6.12 -3.84 -11.20
N TYR A 31 -5.38 -4.92 -11.47
CA TYR A 31 -4.69 -5.10 -12.74
C TYR A 31 -4.68 -6.56 -13.23
N GLU A 32 -4.35 -6.73 -14.51
CA GLU A 32 -4.07 -8.02 -15.15
C GLU A 32 -2.59 -8.07 -15.52
N SER A 33 -1.91 -9.18 -15.24
CA SER A 33 -0.46 -9.30 -15.49
C SER A 33 -0.07 -9.14 -16.96
N LEU A 34 -0.96 -9.54 -17.89
CA LEU A 34 -0.74 -9.48 -19.33
C LEU A 34 -1.44 -8.31 -20.03
N CYS A 35 -2.07 -7.39 -19.28
CA CYS A 35 -2.67 -6.20 -19.89
C CYS A 35 -1.56 -5.17 -20.23
N PRO A 36 -1.42 -4.75 -21.50
CA PRO A 36 -0.36 -3.82 -21.91
C PRO A 36 -0.40 -2.48 -21.16
N TYR A 37 -1.59 -1.93 -20.92
CA TYR A 37 -1.73 -0.67 -20.20
C TYR A 37 -1.48 -0.80 -18.69
N CYS A 38 -1.86 -1.94 -18.09
CA CYS A 38 -1.52 -2.23 -16.70
C CYS A 38 -0.01 -2.35 -16.51
N SER A 39 0.68 -3.08 -17.40
CA SER A 39 2.13 -3.19 -17.40
C SER A 39 2.79 -1.81 -17.56
N ASN A 40 2.32 -1.00 -18.52
CA ASN A 40 2.82 0.36 -18.73
C ASN A 40 2.64 1.24 -17.48
N LEU A 41 1.47 1.20 -16.83
CA LEU A 41 1.21 1.93 -15.57
C LEU A 41 2.21 1.53 -14.47
N ILE A 42 2.38 0.23 -14.23
CA ILE A 42 3.24 -0.30 -13.16
C ILE A 42 4.72 -0.01 -13.45
N VAL A 43 5.19 -0.26 -14.67
CA VAL A 43 6.61 -0.13 -15.02
C VAL A 43 7.02 1.33 -15.17
N ASN A 44 6.21 2.14 -15.85
CA ASN A 44 6.65 3.48 -16.28
C ASN A 44 6.11 4.64 -15.43
N TYR A 45 5.16 4.40 -14.51
CA TYR A 45 4.53 5.49 -13.74
C TYR A 45 4.44 5.22 -12.25
N LEU A 46 4.25 3.97 -11.82
CA LEU A 46 4.05 3.66 -10.40
C LEU A 46 5.26 4.04 -9.53
N TYR A 47 6.48 4.02 -10.06
CA TYR A 47 7.67 4.45 -9.32
C TYR A 47 7.54 5.87 -8.74
N LYS A 48 6.77 6.76 -9.39
CA LYS A 48 6.55 8.13 -8.91
C LYS A 48 5.83 8.18 -7.56
N LEU A 49 5.04 7.15 -7.23
CA LEU A 49 4.44 7.00 -5.90
C LEU A 49 5.54 6.85 -4.83
N PHE A 50 6.59 6.09 -5.14
CA PHE A 50 7.70 5.77 -4.22
C PHE A 50 8.77 6.87 -4.18
N ASP A 51 8.98 7.59 -5.29
CA ASP A 51 9.94 8.70 -5.38
C ASP A 51 9.40 10.00 -4.73
N SER A 52 8.13 10.03 -4.33
CA SER A 52 7.50 11.16 -3.65
C SER A 52 7.12 10.82 -2.22
N ASP A 53 6.79 11.83 -1.41
CA ASP A 53 6.29 11.62 -0.05
C ASP A 53 4.89 10.97 -0.02
N LEU A 54 4.26 10.75 -1.17
CA LEU A 54 2.92 10.14 -1.27
C LEU A 54 2.88 8.74 -0.64
N ILE A 55 3.91 7.92 -0.83
CA ILE A 55 3.94 6.57 -0.23
C ILE A 55 3.83 6.60 1.30
N SER A 56 4.31 7.65 1.95
CA SER A 56 4.27 7.77 3.42
C SER A 56 2.85 7.96 3.97
N ILE A 57 1.98 8.60 3.18
CA ILE A 57 0.59 8.94 3.53
C ILE A 57 -0.45 8.00 2.92
N THR A 58 -0.01 6.95 2.22
CA THR A 58 -0.88 6.02 1.47
C THR A 58 -0.83 4.61 2.04
N ASP A 59 -1.98 3.94 2.11
CA ASP A 59 -2.09 2.47 2.24
C ASP A 59 -2.21 1.89 0.83
N PHE A 60 -1.06 1.49 0.26
CA PHE A 60 -0.96 1.08 -1.15
C PHE A 60 -1.07 -0.43 -1.33
N LYS A 61 -1.95 -0.89 -2.25
CA LYS A 61 -2.11 -2.31 -2.59
C LYS A 61 -2.13 -2.57 -4.10
N LEU A 62 -1.50 -3.67 -4.50
CA LEU A 62 -1.59 -4.26 -5.83
C LEU A 62 -2.53 -5.47 -5.78
N VAL A 63 -3.57 -5.48 -6.60
CA VAL A 63 -4.57 -6.55 -6.65
C VAL A 63 -4.58 -7.21 -8.04
N PRO A 64 -3.90 -8.36 -8.23
CA PRO A 64 -3.84 -9.05 -9.51
C PRO A 64 -5.13 -9.86 -9.75
N TYR A 65 -6.07 -9.26 -10.48
CA TYR A 65 -7.32 -9.91 -10.89
C TYR A 65 -7.86 -9.29 -12.18
N GLY A 66 -8.11 -7.98 -12.17
CA GLY A 66 -8.58 -7.21 -13.33
C GLY A 66 -9.87 -7.77 -13.95
N ASN A 67 -9.85 -8.08 -15.25
CA ASN A 67 -11.02 -8.57 -15.98
C ASN A 67 -11.23 -10.09 -15.88
N ALA A 68 -10.51 -10.78 -14.99
CA ALA A 68 -10.73 -12.19 -14.75
C ALA A 68 -12.17 -12.47 -14.28
N LYS A 69 -12.65 -13.67 -14.59
CA LYS A 69 -14.01 -14.13 -14.24
C LYS A 69 -13.94 -15.47 -13.53
N ILE A 70 -14.68 -15.60 -12.44
CA ILE A 70 -14.90 -16.87 -11.74
C ILE A 70 -16.06 -17.60 -12.42
N ARG A 71 -15.82 -18.83 -12.86
CA ARG A 71 -16.82 -19.72 -13.45
C ARG A 71 -17.57 -20.49 -12.36
N PRO A 72 -18.75 -21.08 -12.66
CA PRO A 72 -19.52 -21.83 -11.66
C PRO A 72 -18.77 -22.99 -10.99
N ASN A 73 -17.77 -23.56 -11.67
CA ASN A 73 -16.91 -24.63 -11.14
C ASN A 73 -15.70 -24.09 -10.34
N GLY A 74 -15.65 -22.79 -10.05
CA GLY A 74 -14.55 -22.14 -9.33
C GLY A 74 -13.32 -21.84 -10.19
N THR A 75 -13.30 -22.20 -11.48
CA THR A 75 -12.18 -21.85 -12.36
C THR A 75 -12.13 -20.36 -12.63
N ILE A 76 -10.95 -19.77 -12.55
CA ILE A 76 -10.70 -18.38 -12.94
C ILE A 76 -10.27 -18.36 -14.41
N THR A 77 -10.95 -17.57 -15.23
CA THR A 77 -10.55 -17.31 -16.62
C THR A 77 -10.16 -15.85 -16.78
N CYS A 78 -8.94 -15.59 -17.23
CA CYS A 78 -8.42 -14.25 -17.51
C CYS A 78 -8.84 -13.76 -18.90
N GLN A 79 -8.83 -12.45 -19.10
CA GLN A 79 -8.98 -11.85 -20.42
C GLN A 79 -7.59 -11.81 -21.06
N GLU A 80 -7.26 -12.79 -21.88
CA GLU A 80 -6.10 -12.69 -22.75
C GLU A 80 -6.48 -11.72 -23.88
N LEU A 81 -5.91 -10.52 -23.89
CA LEU A 81 -5.83 -9.71 -25.10
C LEU A 81 -4.70 -10.30 -25.94
N GLU A 82 -4.99 -10.73 -27.18
CA GLU A 82 -3.96 -10.83 -28.22
C GLU A 82 -3.25 -9.48 -28.39
#